data_AF-A0AA43QR70-F1
#
_entry.id   AF-A0AA43QR70-F1
#
_cell.length_a   1.000
_cell.length_b   1.000
_cell.length_c   1.000
_cell.angle_alpha   90.00
_cell.angle_beta   90.00
_cell.angle_gamma   90.00
#
_symmetry.space_group_name_H-M   'P 1'
#
loop_
_entity.id
_entity.type
_entity.pdbx_description
1 polymer ?
#
loop_
_entity_poly.entity_id
_entity_poly.type
_entity_poly.pdbx_seq_one_letter_code
_entity_poly.pdbx_strand_id
1 'polypeptide(L)'
;MPFPYDLLPCEIRLQILRNLLTHSTFIYTNSSHQLGPLYPTPLGLSPGILLASKRAYADAIHILYRENTFQAHPQYLASSVFAIDPTRLVTAVQCIKLIKRWHVRVRLDCDPYYQPEDLRACFDGCDSLEVEVFRSSWGKGDYEALTGFQGVRGVKKACVYGSVGEAFAKYLEACMMNQRGQEADPWEPPLVDVGYRRKCLA
;
A
#
# COMPACT_ATOMS: atom_id res chain seq x y z
N MET A 1 -0.86 -29.94 -29.76
CA MET A 1 -1.84 -30.08 -28.67
C MET A 1 -1.48 -29.10 -27.57
N PRO A 2 -2.42 -28.31 -27.01
CA PRO A 2 -2.13 -27.49 -25.84
C PRO A 2 -1.78 -28.40 -24.66
N PHE A 3 -0.68 -28.12 -23.98
CA PHE A 3 -0.28 -28.84 -22.78
C PHE A 3 -1.26 -28.50 -21.65
N PRO A 4 -1.85 -29.48 -20.94
CA PRO A 4 -2.83 -29.18 -19.90
C PRO A 4 -2.15 -28.56 -18.68
N TYR A 5 -2.61 -27.38 -18.27
CA TYR A 5 -2.12 -26.70 -17.07
C TYR A 5 -2.19 -27.58 -15.82
N ASP A 6 -3.20 -28.43 -15.70
CA ASP A 6 -3.42 -29.30 -14.54
C ASP A 6 -2.45 -30.48 -14.44
N LEU A 7 -1.72 -30.79 -15.52
CA LEU A 7 -0.66 -31.82 -15.49
C LEU A 7 0.68 -31.28 -14.98
N LEU A 8 0.81 -29.96 -14.81
CA LEU A 8 2.00 -29.36 -14.25
C LEU A 8 2.07 -29.61 -12.73
N PRO A 9 3.25 -29.92 -12.17
CA PRO A 9 3.48 -29.91 -10.72
C PRO A 9 3.03 -28.59 -10.09
N CYS A 10 2.57 -28.64 -8.83
CA CYS A 10 2.00 -27.46 -8.18
C CYS A 10 3.00 -26.30 -8.09
N GLU A 11 4.28 -26.60 -7.93
CA GLU A 11 5.37 -25.62 -7.87
C GLU A 11 5.47 -24.82 -9.17
N ILE A 12 5.43 -25.51 -10.31
CA ILE A 12 5.51 -24.88 -11.64
C ILE A 12 4.27 -24.04 -11.91
N ARG A 13 3.09 -24.55 -11.54
CA ARG A 13 1.82 -23.80 -11.64
C ARG A 13 1.87 -22.50 -10.85
N LEU A 14 2.30 -22.56 -9.59
CA LEU A 14 2.44 -21.38 -8.73
C LEU A 14 3.50 -20.40 -9.25
N GLN A 15 4.62 -20.88 -9.81
CA GLN A 15 5.63 -20.01 -10.42
C GLN A 15 5.09 -19.26 -11.63
N ILE A 16 4.36 -19.94 -12.53
CA ILE A 16 3.71 -19.30 -13.68
C ILE A 16 2.71 -18.24 -13.19
N LEU A 17 1.87 -18.60 -12.21
CA LEU A 17 0.88 -17.68 -11.66
C LEU A 17 1.52 -16.46 -11.00
N ARG A 18 2.61 -16.63 -10.24
CA ARG A 18 3.37 -15.49 -9.68
C ARG A 18 3.84 -14.56 -10.78
N ASN A 19 4.49 -15.08 -11.82
CA ASN A 19 4.98 -14.25 -12.93
C ASN A 19 3.88 -13.46 -13.66
N LEU A 20 2.64 -13.95 -13.66
CA LEU A 20 1.49 -13.28 -14.29
C LEU A 20 0.75 -12.32 -13.36
N LEU A 21 0.79 -12.59 -12.05
CA LEU A 21 -0.06 -11.95 -11.05
C LEU A 21 0.72 -11.10 -10.05
N THR A 22 2.05 -11.07 -10.11
CA THR A 22 2.85 -10.16 -9.29
C THR A 22 3.62 -9.20 -10.17
N HIS A 23 3.72 -7.95 -9.71
CA HIS A 23 4.65 -7.00 -10.30
C HIS A 23 6.03 -7.18 -9.68
N SER A 24 7.00 -7.60 -10.50
CA SER A 24 8.40 -7.37 -10.18
C SER A 24 8.65 -5.87 -10.19
N THR A 25 9.20 -5.37 -9.10
CA THR A 25 9.71 -4.00 -8.89
C THR A 25 8.65 -2.90 -8.78
N PHE A 26 8.45 -2.47 -7.53
CA PHE A 26 8.30 -1.06 -7.19
C PHE A 26 9.42 -0.26 -7.89
N ILE A 27 9.11 0.30 -9.06
CA ILE A 27 9.81 1.48 -9.55
C ILE A 27 8.80 2.62 -9.43
N TYR A 28 8.58 3.11 -8.20
CA TYR A 28 8.31 4.53 -8.04
C TYR A 28 9.61 5.24 -8.42
N THR A 29 9.84 5.39 -9.73
CA THR A 29 10.80 6.36 -10.23
C THR A 29 10.22 7.71 -9.86
N ASN A 30 10.73 8.22 -8.74
CA ASN A 30 11.04 9.61 -8.50
C ASN A 30 10.12 10.63 -9.17
N SER A 31 9.45 11.36 -8.29
CA SER A 31 9.49 12.82 -8.30
C SER A 31 8.60 13.50 -9.33
N SER A 32 7.73 14.34 -8.77
CA SER A 32 7.48 15.68 -9.28
C SER A 32 8.53 16.13 -10.32
N HIS A 33 8.09 16.24 -11.58
CA HIS A 33 8.81 16.78 -12.74
C HIS A 33 9.72 15.88 -13.58
N GLN A 34 9.56 14.55 -13.58
CA GLN A 34 10.11 13.74 -14.69
C GLN A 34 8.98 13.15 -15.52
N LEU A 35 8.94 13.57 -16.79
CA LEU A 35 8.27 12.86 -17.88
C LEU A 35 8.71 11.40 -17.78
N GLY A 36 7.79 10.54 -17.34
CA GLY A 36 8.00 9.09 -17.38
C GLY A 36 8.35 8.65 -18.81
N PRO A 37 8.89 7.43 -18.99
CA PRO A 37 9.16 6.91 -20.32
C PRO A 37 7.89 7.10 -21.17
N LEU A 38 8.05 7.66 -22.36
CA LEU A 38 6.97 8.05 -23.30
C LEU A 38 6.06 6.89 -23.76
N TYR A 39 6.21 5.70 -23.16
CA TYR A 39 5.39 4.52 -23.34
C TYR A 39 5.29 3.80 -21.99
N PRO A 40 4.09 3.54 -21.45
CA PRO A 40 3.95 2.64 -20.31
C PRO A 40 4.32 1.25 -20.82
N THR A 41 5.49 0.70 -20.47
CA THR A 41 5.70 -0.74 -20.61
C THR A 41 4.71 -1.43 -19.67
N PRO A 42 3.67 -2.11 -20.18
CA PRO A 42 2.73 -2.79 -19.34
C PRO A 42 3.36 -4.13 -18.99
N LEU A 43 4.18 -4.17 -17.94
CA LEU A 43 4.06 -5.32 -17.06
C LEU A 43 2.75 -5.07 -16.32
N GLY A 44 1.63 -5.48 -16.91
CA GLY A 44 0.30 -5.35 -16.32
C GLY A 44 -0.09 -6.65 -15.65
N LEU A 45 -0.74 -6.57 -14.49
CA LEU A 45 -1.35 -7.73 -13.86
C LEU A 45 -2.24 -8.42 -14.90
N SER A 46 -2.15 -9.75 -14.99
CA SER A 46 -3.02 -10.55 -15.85
C SER A 46 -4.06 -11.34 -15.02
N PRO A 47 -4.94 -10.67 -14.24
CA PRO A 47 -5.87 -11.34 -13.34
C PRO A 47 -6.95 -12.15 -14.08
N GLY A 48 -7.12 -11.92 -15.39
CA GLY A 48 -8.04 -12.70 -16.22
C GLY A 48 -7.76 -14.21 -16.20
N ILE A 49 -6.53 -14.63 -15.88
CA ILE A 49 -6.19 -16.05 -15.71
C ILE A 49 -7.00 -16.71 -14.58
N LEU A 50 -7.44 -15.94 -13.58
CA LEU A 50 -8.28 -16.43 -12.49
C LEU A 50 -9.67 -16.86 -12.98
N LEU A 51 -10.11 -16.35 -14.14
CA LEU A 51 -11.39 -16.72 -14.76
C LEU A 51 -11.27 -17.98 -15.63
N ALA A 52 -10.05 -18.43 -15.94
CA ALA A 52 -9.84 -19.56 -16.85
C ALA A 52 -10.21 -20.90 -16.20
N SER A 53 -9.99 -21.07 -14.89
CA SER A 53 -10.38 -22.29 -14.17
C SER A 53 -10.56 -22.07 -12.66
N LYS A 54 -11.41 -22.89 -12.04
CA LYS A 54 -11.58 -22.92 -10.58
C LYS A 54 -10.28 -23.26 -9.85
N ARG A 55 -9.42 -24.07 -10.48
CA ARG A 55 -8.14 -24.46 -9.90
C ARG A 55 -7.14 -23.31 -9.92
N ALA A 56 -7.02 -22.60 -11.04
CA ALA A 56 -6.20 -21.38 -11.13
C ALA A 56 -6.68 -20.32 -10.14
N TYR A 57 -8.00 -20.14 -10.01
CA TYR A 57 -8.57 -19.26 -8.99
C TYR A 57 -8.13 -19.65 -7.57
N ALA A 58 -8.33 -20.92 -7.18
CA ALA A 58 -8.00 -21.41 -5.85
C ALA A 58 -6.51 -21.31 -5.53
N ASP A 59 -5.65 -21.62 -6.51
CA ASP A 59 -4.20 -21.61 -6.34
C ASP A 59 -3.63 -20.18 -6.25
N ALA A 60 -4.28 -19.19 -6.90
CA ALA A 60 -3.64 -17.91 -7.20
C ALA A 60 -4.34 -16.67 -6.64
N ILE A 61 -5.56 -16.78 -6.12
CA ILE A 61 -6.28 -15.63 -5.55
C ILE A 61 -5.47 -14.94 -4.44
N HIS A 62 -4.77 -15.73 -3.61
CA HIS A 62 -3.92 -15.20 -2.56
C HIS A 62 -2.63 -14.58 -3.09
N ILE A 63 -2.07 -15.09 -4.19
CA ILE A 63 -0.89 -14.51 -4.84
C ILE A 63 -1.22 -13.09 -5.28
N LEU A 64 -2.34 -12.91 -6.00
CA LEU A 64 -2.77 -11.62 -6.51
C LEU A 64 -2.95 -10.59 -5.39
N TYR A 65 -3.68 -10.92 -4.33
CA TYR A 65 -4.03 -9.93 -3.31
C TYR A 65 -3.02 -9.78 -2.17
N ARG A 66 -2.26 -10.83 -1.80
CA ARG A 66 -1.29 -10.76 -0.68
C ARG A 66 0.10 -10.37 -1.11
N GLU A 67 0.54 -10.79 -2.30
CA GLU A 67 1.94 -10.55 -2.73
C GLU A 67 2.12 -9.17 -3.36
N ASN A 68 1.06 -8.55 -3.88
CA ASN A 68 1.09 -7.20 -4.43
C ASN A 68 0.73 -6.12 -3.42
N THR A 69 1.25 -4.91 -3.66
CA THR A 69 0.83 -3.70 -2.97
C THR A 69 -0.35 -3.07 -3.69
N PHE A 70 -1.38 -2.72 -2.91
CA PHE A 70 -2.55 -2.00 -3.41
C PHE A 70 -2.55 -0.57 -2.88
N GLN A 71 -2.95 0.34 -3.75
CA GLN A 71 -3.16 1.74 -3.43
C GLN A 71 -4.59 1.95 -2.94
N ALA A 72 -4.71 2.62 -1.80
CA ALA A 72 -5.98 3.13 -1.29
C ALA A 72 -6.12 4.61 -1.64
N HIS A 73 -7.29 5.02 -2.11
CA HIS A 73 -7.55 6.43 -2.34
C HIS A 73 -7.56 7.19 -1.00
N PRO A 74 -6.88 8.36 -0.90
CA PRO A 74 -6.77 9.12 0.35
C PRO A 74 -8.09 9.37 1.05
N GLN A 75 -9.15 9.68 0.30
CA GLN A 75 -10.46 10.05 0.87
C GLN A 75 -11.41 8.86 1.05
N TYR A 76 -11.12 7.75 0.38
CA TYR A 76 -12.08 6.66 0.16
C TYR A 76 -11.40 5.30 0.37
N LEU A 77 -10.60 5.19 1.44
CA LEU A 77 -9.68 4.10 1.76
C LEU A 77 -10.10 2.73 1.19
N ALA A 78 -11.06 2.06 1.84
CA ALA A 78 -11.53 0.74 1.44
C ALA A 78 -12.52 0.74 0.27
N SER A 79 -13.12 1.88 -0.07
CA SER A 79 -14.11 1.98 -1.15
C SER A 79 -13.47 2.23 -2.52
N SER A 80 -12.20 2.64 -2.56
CA SER A 80 -11.44 2.86 -3.78
C SER A 80 -10.01 2.33 -3.63
N VAL A 81 -9.87 1.05 -3.96
CA VAL A 81 -8.62 0.28 -3.86
C VAL A 81 -8.23 -0.23 -5.24
N PHE A 82 -6.96 -0.05 -5.64
CA PHE A 82 -6.46 -0.50 -6.94
C PHE A 82 -5.00 -0.94 -6.86
N ALA A 83 -4.55 -1.81 -7.77
CA ALA A 83 -3.15 -2.28 -7.77
C ALA A 83 -2.23 -1.39 -8.61
N ILE A 84 -2.61 -1.17 -9.88
CA ILE A 84 -1.83 -0.36 -10.83
C ILE A 84 -2.68 0.77 -11.39
N ASP A 85 -3.85 0.43 -11.91
CA ASP A 85 -4.72 1.32 -12.67
C ASP A 85 -5.86 1.82 -11.79
N PRO A 86 -5.96 3.13 -11.50
CA PRO A 86 -7.02 3.70 -10.68
C PRO A 86 -8.42 3.56 -11.31
N THR A 87 -8.52 3.24 -12.61
CA THR A 87 -9.82 2.95 -13.26
C THR A 87 -10.31 1.52 -12.98
N ARG A 88 -9.45 0.65 -12.43
CA ARG A 88 -9.76 -0.76 -12.16
C ARG A 88 -9.80 -1.03 -10.65
N LEU A 89 -10.91 -0.63 -10.03
CA LEU A 89 -11.11 -0.75 -8.60
C LEU A 89 -11.42 -2.20 -8.17
N VAL A 90 -10.85 -2.59 -7.04
CA VAL A 90 -11.24 -3.80 -6.30
C VAL A 90 -12.47 -3.46 -5.47
N THR A 91 -13.65 -3.89 -5.92
CA THR A 91 -14.92 -3.62 -5.24
C THR A 91 -15.37 -4.76 -4.32
N ALA A 92 -14.82 -5.95 -4.53
CA ALA A 92 -15.17 -7.14 -3.77
C ALA A 92 -14.56 -7.11 -2.36
N VAL A 93 -15.39 -6.96 -1.33
CA VAL A 93 -14.98 -6.91 0.09
C VAL A 93 -14.16 -8.13 0.49
N GLN A 94 -14.51 -9.33 -0.01
CA GLN A 94 -13.76 -10.55 0.24
C GLN A 94 -12.33 -10.50 -0.31
N CYS A 95 -12.12 -9.79 -1.42
CA CYS A 95 -10.80 -9.60 -2.01
C CYS A 95 -10.00 -8.55 -1.25
N ILE A 96 -10.63 -7.44 -0.84
CA ILE A 96 -10.00 -6.40 -0.03
C ILE A 96 -9.44 -6.98 1.28
N LYS A 97 -10.17 -7.88 1.93
CA LYS A 97 -9.71 -8.57 3.16
C LYS A 97 -8.45 -9.43 2.96
N LEU A 98 -8.14 -9.82 1.72
CA LEU A 98 -6.93 -10.56 1.39
C LEU A 98 -5.72 -9.64 1.22
N ILE A 99 -5.92 -8.33 1.06
CA ILE A 99 -4.83 -7.38 0.85
C ILE A 99 -3.99 -7.26 2.12
N LYS A 100 -2.68 -7.37 1.97
CA LYS A 100 -1.71 -7.28 3.07
C LYS A 100 -0.64 -6.24 2.88
N ARG A 101 -0.53 -5.64 1.70
CA ARG A 101 0.46 -4.61 1.40
C ARG A 101 -0.27 -3.41 0.85
N TRP A 102 -0.11 -2.28 1.50
CA TRP A 102 -0.85 -1.05 1.22
C TRP A 102 0.10 0.10 0.92
N HIS A 103 -0.30 0.93 -0.03
CA HIS A 103 0.26 2.26 -0.27
C HIS A 103 -0.87 3.28 -0.17
N VAL A 104 -0.66 4.33 0.61
CA VAL A 104 -1.64 5.39 0.82
C VAL A 104 -0.96 6.72 0.62
N ARG A 105 -1.60 7.60 -0.14
CA ARG A 105 -1.12 8.97 -0.34
C ARG A 105 -1.94 9.88 0.54
N VAL A 106 -1.29 10.63 1.44
CA VAL A 106 -1.96 11.55 2.38
C VAL A 106 -1.57 12.98 2.04
N ARG A 107 -2.58 13.82 1.89
CA ARG A 107 -2.41 15.26 1.62
C ARG A 107 -2.49 16.03 2.93
N LEU A 108 -1.45 16.80 3.27
CA LEU A 108 -1.44 17.61 4.51
C LEU A 108 -2.26 18.90 4.42
N ASP A 109 -2.48 19.42 3.21
CA ASP A 109 -3.26 20.65 2.98
C ASP A 109 -4.79 20.43 2.97
N CYS A 110 -5.29 19.27 3.39
CA CYS A 110 -6.71 18.98 3.47
C CYS A 110 -7.09 18.14 4.67
N ASP A 111 -8.30 18.38 5.16
CA ASP A 111 -8.90 17.57 6.20
C ASP A 111 -9.07 16.13 5.71
N PRO A 112 -8.70 15.14 6.54
CA PRO A 112 -8.96 13.75 6.22
C PRO A 112 -10.47 13.48 6.22
N TYR A 113 -10.96 12.83 5.17
CA TYR A 113 -12.37 12.39 5.07
C TYR A 113 -12.62 11.02 5.73
N TYR A 114 -11.60 10.43 6.34
CA TYR A 114 -11.64 9.15 7.02
C TYR A 114 -11.55 9.33 8.52
N GLN A 115 -12.21 8.45 9.27
CA GLN A 115 -12.09 8.40 10.71
C GLN A 115 -10.94 7.46 11.12
N PRO A 116 -10.35 7.63 12.32
CA PRO A 116 -9.34 6.70 12.84
C PRO A 116 -9.80 5.23 12.86
N GLU A 117 -11.10 4.99 13.02
CA GLU A 117 -11.73 3.66 12.97
C GLU A 117 -11.59 3.02 11.59
N ASP A 118 -11.73 3.82 10.52
CA ASP A 118 -11.62 3.33 9.14
C ASP A 118 -10.19 2.89 8.84
N LEU A 119 -9.19 3.66 9.32
CA LEU A 119 -7.78 3.32 9.19
C LEU A 119 -7.45 2.01 9.89
N ARG A 120 -7.91 1.83 11.13
CA ARG A 120 -7.72 0.59 11.90
C ARG A 120 -8.37 -0.60 11.20
N ALA A 121 -9.61 -0.43 10.72
CA ALA A 121 -10.32 -1.48 9.99
C ALA A 121 -9.59 -1.90 8.70
N CYS A 122 -8.94 -0.96 8.01
CA CYS A 122 -8.22 -1.24 6.77
C CYS A 122 -6.82 -1.81 6.98
N PHE A 123 -6.07 -1.27 7.94
CA PHE A 123 -4.61 -1.43 7.98
C PHE A 123 -4.08 -2.23 9.16
N ASP A 124 -4.88 -2.50 10.20
CA ASP A 124 -4.40 -3.26 11.35
C ASP A 124 -3.95 -4.67 10.94
N GLY A 125 -2.73 -5.05 11.34
CA GLY A 125 -2.17 -6.38 11.06
C GLY A 125 -1.84 -6.64 9.60
N CYS A 126 -1.66 -5.59 8.78
CA CYS A 126 -1.13 -5.76 7.42
C CYS A 126 0.38 -6.07 7.44
N ASP A 127 0.88 -6.67 6.37
CA ASP A 127 2.30 -7.01 6.24
C ASP A 127 3.15 -5.78 5.91
N SER A 128 2.61 -4.84 5.11
CA SER A 128 3.31 -3.61 4.73
C SER A 128 2.33 -2.45 4.61
N LEU A 129 2.67 -1.30 5.19
CA LEU A 129 1.94 -0.04 5.01
C LEU A 129 2.92 1.07 4.65
N GLU A 130 2.76 1.62 3.46
CA GLU A 130 3.50 2.79 2.99
C GLU A 130 2.58 4.01 2.97
N VAL A 131 2.99 5.07 3.67
CA VAL A 131 2.28 6.35 3.73
C VAL A 131 3.13 7.42 3.05
N GLU A 132 2.75 7.78 1.82
CA GLU A 132 3.34 8.88 1.07
C GLU A 132 2.63 10.18 1.44
N VAL A 133 3.34 11.06 2.14
CA VAL A 133 2.83 12.37 2.56
C VAL A 133 3.20 13.42 1.52
N PHE A 134 2.23 14.17 1.01
CA PHE A 134 2.48 15.26 0.07
C PHE A 134 1.73 16.53 0.44
N ARG A 135 2.26 17.66 -0.03
CA ARG A 135 1.72 19.00 0.20
C ARG A 135 1.83 19.83 -1.08
N SER A 136 0.80 20.61 -1.39
CA SER A 136 0.80 21.46 -2.59
C SER A 136 1.44 22.84 -2.36
N SER A 137 1.42 23.36 -1.12
CA SER A 137 1.88 24.71 -0.75
C SER A 137 2.92 24.70 0.38
N TRP A 138 3.76 25.74 0.44
CA TRP A 138 4.74 25.99 1.52
C TRP A 138 4.06 26.66 2.74
N GLY A 139 4.36 26.21 3.95
CA GLY A 139 3.74 26.67 5.22
C GLY A 139 3.86 25.67 6.38
N LYS A 140 3.46 26.02 7.61
CA LYS A 140 3.24 25.02 8.67
C LYS A 140 1.96 24.27 8.33
N GLY A 141 2.10 23.02 7.89
CA GLY A 141 0.98 22.09 7.85
C GLY A 141 1.11 21.22 9.08
N ASP A 142 0.10 21.22 9.94
CA ASP A 142 0.10 20.36 11.12
C ASP A 142 -0.05 18.90 10.68
N TYR A 143 0.52 17.98 11.46
CA TYR A 143 0.43 16.54 11.19
C TYR A 143 -0.94 15.94 11.56
N GLU A 144 -1.98 16.78 11.64
CA GLU A 144 -3.34 16.40 12.03
C GLU A 144 -3.91 15.32 11.11
N ALA A 145 -3.72 15.45 9.78
CA ALA A 145 -4.13 14.45 8.80
C ALA A 145 -3.46 13.07 9.00
N LEU A 146 -2.34 13.01 9.74
CA LEU A 146 -1.62 11.77 10.04
C LEU A 146 -1.96 11.21 11.43
N THR A 147 -2.68 11.96 12.28
CA THR A 147 -2.98 11.53 13.65
C THR A 147 -3.78 10.24 13.71
N GLY A 148 -4.72 10.02 12.77
CA GLY A 148 -5.49 8.77 12.72
C GLY A 148 -4.62 7.52 12.53
N PHE A 149 -3.47 7.63 11.87
CA PHE A 149 -2.53 6.51 11.69
C PHE A 149 -1.84 6.12 13.01
N GLN A 150 -1.80 7.01 14.01
CA GLN A 150 -1.28 6.69 15.34
C GLN A 150 -2.12 5.64 16.06
N GLY A 151 -3.33 5.33 15.59
CA GLY A 151 -4.18 4.25 16.12
C GLY A 151 -4.01 2.89 15.43
N VAL A 152 -3.34 2.84 14.28
CA VAL A 152 -3.13 1.60 13.50
C VAL A 152 -2.10 0.71 14.21
N ARG A 153 -2.30 -0.60 14.27
CA ARG A 153 -1.44 -1.53 15.01
C ARG A 153 -1.12 -2.82 14.28
N GLY A 154 -0.01 -3.45 14.68
CA GLY A 154 0.40 -4.78 14.23
C GLY A 154 0.89 -4.83 12.79
N VAL A 155 1.23 -3.67 12.21
CA VAL A 155 1.84 -3.61 10.88
C VAL A 155 3.24 -4.20 10.95
N LYS A 156 3.60 -5.17 10.10
CA LYS A 156 4.95 -5.77 10.16
C LYS A 156 6.04 -4.84 9.66
N LYS A 157 5.75 -4.04 8.62
CA LYS A 157 6.66 -3.04 8.05
C LYS A 157 5.87 -1.78 7.73
N ALA A 158 6.10 -0.70 8.47
CA ALA A 158 5.56 0.62 8.18
C ALA A 158 6.65 1.50 7.55
N CYS A 159 6.29 2.32 6.56
CA CYS A 159 7.17 3.35 6.01
C CYS A 159 6.39 4.65 5.77
N VAL A 160 6.86 5.75 6.34
CA VAL A 160 6.25 7.08 6.22
C VAL A 160 7.28 8.01 5.57
N TYR A 161 6.92 8.64 4.45
CA TYR A 161 7.87 9.44 3.68
C TYR A 161 7.19 10.58 2.92
N GLY A 162 7.98 11.40 2.24
CA GLY A 162 7.51 12.54 1.45
C GLY A 162 7.73 13.86 2.18
N SER A 163 6.66 14.64 2.37
CA SER A 163 6.71 16.00 2.92
C SER A 163 6.47 16.02 4.44
N VAL A 164 7.26 15.25 5.18
CA VAL A 164 7.13 15.03 6.63
C VAL A 164 8.50 15.04 7.30
N GLY A 165 8.59 15.55 8.54
CA GLY A 165 9.82 15.54 9.34
C GLY A 165 10.25 14.12 9.72
N GLU A 166 11.56 13.86 9.73
CA GLU A 166 12.11 12.51 9.95
C GLU A 166 11.69 11.93 11.31
N ALA A 167 11.73 12.75 12.36
CA ALA A 167 11.40 12.30 13.69
C ALA A 167 9.92 11.90 13.81
N PHE A 168 9.01 12.68 13.20
CA PHE A 168 7.58 12.36 13.20
C PHE A 168 7.29 11.10 12.36
N ALA A 169 7.95 10.97 11.21
CA ALA A 169 7.82 9.78 10.38
C ALA A 169 8.22 8.51 11.14
N LYS A 170 9.39 8.51 11.80
CA LYS A 170 9.86 7.36 12.60
C LYS A 170 8.95 7.06 13.79
N TYR A 171 8.46 8.10 14.46
CA TYR A 171 7.49 7.94 15.53
C TYR A 171 6.22 7.25 15.01
N LEU A 172 5.65 7.73 13.91
CA LEU A 172 4.43 7.17 13.35
C LEU A 172 4.62 5.73 12.84
N GLU A 173 5.77 5.43 12.22
CA GLU A 173 6.18 4.07 11.86
C GLU A 173 6.19 3.15 13.09
N ALA A 174 6.81 3.59 14.19
CA ALA A 174 6.86 2.83 15.43
C ALA A 174 5.45 2.60 16.02
N CYS A 175 4.59 3.63 16.04
CA CYS A 175 3.20 3.49 16.48
C CYS A 175 2.45 2.41 15.68
N MET A 176 2.62 2.39 14.35
CA MET A 176 1.94 1.42 13.48
C MET A 176 2.45 -0.02 13.67
N MET A 177 3.73 -0.16 14.03
CA MET A 177 4.39 -1.45 14.23
C MET A 177 4.20 -2.03 15.65
N ASN A 178 3.66 -1.25 16.60
CA ASN A 178 3.32 -1.73 17.93
C ASN A 178 2.27 -2.86 17.90
N GLN A 179 2.25 -3.69 18.95
CA GLN A 179 1.29 -4.79 19.04
C GLN A 179 -0.15 -4.27 19.19
N ARG A 180 -1.12 -5.08 18.75
CA ARG A 180 -2.53 -4.74 18.92
C ARG A 180 -2.87 -4.62 20.41
N GLY A 181 -3.53 -3.52 20.78
CA GLY A 181 -3.89 -3.20 22.17
C GLY A 181 -2.82 -2.41 22.94
N GLN A 182 -1.65 -2.13 22.35
CA GLN A 182 -0.69 -1.17 22.94
C GLN A 182 -1.10 0.26 22.57
N GLU A 183 -1.14 1.15 23.55
CA GLU A 183 -1.27 2.58 23.28
C GLU A 183 0.06 3.14 22.76
N ALA A 184 -0.02 4.18 21.93
CA ALA A 184 1.16 4.89 21.48
C ALA A 184 1.46 6.00 22.50
N ASP A 185 2.74 6.19 22.83
CA ASP A 185 3.16 7.35 23.61
C ASP A 185 2.79 8.64 22.86
N PRO A 186 2.44 9.73 23.54
CA PRO A 186 2.16 11.00 22.88
C PRO A 186 3.37 11.48 22.06
N TRP A 187 3.09 12.10 20.91
CA TRP A 187 4.13 12.72 20.10
C TRP A 187 4.73 13.93 20.82
N GLU A 188 6.04 13.87 21.07
CA GLU A 188 6.83 15.01 21.54
C GLU A 188 7.80 15.46 20.44
N PRO A 189 7.65 16.69 19.91
CA PRO A 189 8.52 17.18 18.85
C PRO A 189 9.95 17.35 19.35
N PRO A 190 10.97 16.89 18.62
CA PRO A 190 12.36 17.15 18.96
C PRO A 190 12.65 18.64 18.87
N LEU A 191 13.59 19.12 19.70
CA LEU A 191 13.98 20.53 19.79
C LEU A 191 14.51 21.14 18.48
N VAL A 192 14.85 20.32 17.47
CA VAL A 192 15.29 20.75 16.14
C VAL A 192 14.69 19.81 15.08
N ASP A 193 13.86 20.34 14.17
CA ASP A 193 13.25 19.58 13.06
C ASP A 193 13.97 19.94 11.75
N VAL A 194 14.59 18.94 11.10
CA VAL A 194 15.31 19.11 9.84
C VAL A 194 14.50 18.44 8.74
N GLY A 195 13.98 19.24 7.79
CA GLY A 195 13.15 18.75 6.69
C GLY A 195 13.87 17.63 5.89
N TYR A 196 13.15 16.54 5.62
CA TYR A 196 13.73 15.30 5.11
C TYR A 196 12.95 14.73 3.93
N ARG A 197 13.66 14.07 3.00
CA ARG A 197 13.09 13.25 1.91
C ARG A 197 13.73 11.86 1.95
N ARG A 198 13.02 10.88 2.52
CA ARG A 198 13.41 9.45 2.47
C ARG A 198 12.87 8.78 1.22
N LYS A 199 13.59 7.77 0.72
CA LYS A 199 13.05 6.73 -0.17
C LYS A 199 12.87 5.46 0.65
N CYS A 200 11.67 4.87 0.65
CA CYS A 200 11.46 3.55 1.24
C CYS A 200 12.23 2.52 0.41
N LEU A 201 13.11 1.75 1.05
CA LEU A 201 13.72 0.58 0.45
C LEU A 201 12.78 -0.60 0.67
N ALA A 202 12.24 -1.11 -0.43
CA ALA A 202 11.32 -2.24 -0.49
C ALA A 202 11.95 -3.52 0.08
#